data_AF-A0A1Y4HL57-F1
#
_entry.id   AF-A0A1Y4HL57-F1
#
_cell.length_a   1.000
_cell.length_b   1.000
_cell.length_c   1.000
_cell.angle_alpha   90.00
_cell.angle_beta   90.00
_cell.angle_gamma   90.00
#
_symmetry.space_group_name_H-M   'P 1'
#
loop_
_entity.id
_entity.type
_entity.pdbx_description
1 polymer ?
#
loop_
_entity_poly.entity_id
_entity_poly.type
_entity_poly.pdbx_seq_one_letter_code
_entity_poly.pdbx_strand_id
1 'polypeptide(L)'
;MRIVPVASGYHSLTNKGKCALSSNLLAALRELEHRVRACGGPLRSLELAARRSRSLPSARLPAACGHARLWVTGCARASPLALRAACGRSRLRSRPTRGAARSLRSLAEAAERRFRSCPSKGGLRSVAIYHLNVRGVAPSRGSSAVASASYQSGQTLVDERTGERCDYARKERVVGCGIELPDGAPAWAADRQRLWNEATRAHGGRTELVARRWEFALPRELSPEERRQCVIDFCAERTANGRACDWAIHDDGDGNPHAHVLETALPLGADGFERPASPRSEKCYLCRNERGEERVIPSSEWKAVKGEWAKVFRYEVGGGEVRLTKAEAKERGLTNQDRVSTSPVATMQRVGGGNSLEDAKAELRAARKAWADIANRRLAEHAERTNTPPIAIDHRSFAERGIEYVPTVHEGSRPSPERVAQNARARSVNAAIDRVAAQLAALKVRAVAWFARKTDAVTQRREAFIARHRGLMMQTAARARGLSVAREMARTVGREIDAVFSHRSDNHFAELEAVLAARGIEMDFTEGKGDLSFSKGGQTVTGAEIRRPLRELVAMSREAGRKVSAEELRGMAARETAKLARDGEKAQGKRPERGRTVTVELDIENRITR
;
A
#
# COMPACT_ATOMS: atom_id res chain seq x y z
N MET A 1 -25.62 29.85 29.85
CA MET A 1 -25.51 31.33 29.76
C MET A 1 -25.15 31.68 28.32
N ARG A 2 -25.91 32.58 27.66
CA ARG A 2 -25.72 33.33 26.38
C ARG A 2 -24.62 32.87 25.36
N ILE A 3 -24.80 32.85 24.04
CA ILE A 3 -25.90 33.29 23.13
C ILE A 3 -25.86 32.50 21.78
N VAL A 4 -26.91 32.63 20.97
CA VAL A 4 -27.27 31.86 19.75
C VAL A 4 -26.99 32.70 18.47
N PRO A 5 -26.59 32.11 17.31
CA PRO A 5 -27.57 31.78 16.26
C PRO A 5 -27.34 30.46 15.51
N VAL A 6 -28.45 29.72 15.33
CA VAL A 6 -28.63 28.73 14.26
C VAL A 6 -29.03 29.49 12.98
N ALA A 7 -28.47 29.13 11.82
CA ALA A 7 -28.92 29.60 10.52
C ALA A 7 -29.72 28.50 9.79
N SER A 8 -30.98 28.78 9.46
CA SER A 8 -31.84 27.89 8.67
C SER A 8 -31.52 27.99 7.17
N GLY A 9 -31.69 26.91 6.41
CA GLY A 9 -31.29 26.87 5.00
C GLY A 9 -31.71 25.63 4.21
N TYR A 10 -33.01 25.40 4.04
CA TYR A 10 -33.51 24.54 2.96
C TYR A 10 -33.09 25.14 1.61
N HIS A 11 -32.32 24.42 0.77
CA HIS A 11 -32.55 24.31 -0.70
C HIS A 11 -31.54 23.42 -1.45
N SER A 12 -32.02 22.79 -2.53
CA SER A 12 -31.28 22.15 -3.63
C SER A 12 -30.54 20.81 -3.42
N LEU A 13 -30.99 19.78 -4.15
CA LEU A 13 -30.31 18.49 -4.32
C LEU A 13 -29.12 18.59 -5.30
N THR A 14 -28.00 19.17 -4.86
CA THR A 14 -26.81 19.39 -5.72
C THR A 14 -25.76 18.28 -5.62
N ASN A 15 -25.88 17.27 -6.47
CA ASN A 15 -24.81 16.45 -7.12
C ASN A 15 -23.63 15.84 -6.28
N LYS A 16 -23.56 16.00 -4.95
CA LYS A 16 -22.40 15.57 -4.13
C LYS A 16 -22.37 14.08 -3.76
N GLY A 17 -23.51 13.39 -3.78
CA GLY A 17 -23.63 11.98 -3.35
C GLY A 17 -22.82 10.95 -4.15
N LYS A 18 -22.28 11.31 -5.32
CA LYS A 18 -21.45 10.40 -6.13
C LYS A 18 -19.98 10.38 -5.73
N CYS A 19 -19.44 11.50 -5.25
CA CYS A 19 -18.01 11.58 -4.94
C CYS A 19 -17.69 10.74 -3.69
N ALA A 20 -18.46 10.89 -2.61
CA ALA A 20 -18.21 10.24 -1.31
C ALA A 20 -18.10 8.71 -1.38
N LEU A 21 -19.01 8.03 -2.08
CA LEU A 21 -18.95 6.57 -2.24
C LEU A 21 -17.75 6.12 -3.07
N SER A 22 -17.39 6.89 -4.11
CA SER A 22 -16.21 6.60 -4.93
C SER A 22 -14.90 6.90 -4.19
N SER A 23 -14.83 7.98 -3.40
CA SER A 23 -13.65 8.35 -2.61
C SER A 23 -13.41 7.37 -1.48
N ASN A 24 -14.45 6.88 -0.81
CA ASN A 24 -14.30 5.93 0.28
C ASN A 24 -13.88 4.54 -0.25
N LEU A 25 -14.36 4.13 -1.43
CA LEU A 25 -13.87 2.93 -2.09
C LEU A 25 -12.42 3.09 -2.60
N LEU A 26 -12.05 4.24 -3.16
CA LEU A 26 -10.66 4.56 -3.54
C LEU A 26 -9.73 4.68 -2.33
N ALA A 27 -10.21 5.18 -1.19
CA ALA A 27 -9.47 5.21 0.06
C ALA A 27 -9.26 3.80 0.60
N ALA A 28 -10.30 2.96 0.68
CA ALA A 28 -10.19 1.57 1.10
C ALA A 28 -9.31 0.73 0.15
N LEU A 29 -9.31 1.02 -1.16
CA LEU A 29 -8.41 0.38 -2.12
C LEU A 29 -6.96 0.88 -1.99
N ARG A 30 -6.73 2.16 -1.67
CA ARG A 30 -5.38 2.70 -1.38
C ARG A 30 -4.84 2.22 -0.04
N GLU A 31 -5.69 2.06 0.97
CA GLU A 31 -5.39 1.43 2.25
C GLU A 31 -4.94 -0.03 2.01
N LEU A 32 -5.66 -0.79 1.18
CA LEU A 32 -5.22 -2.11 0.72
C LEU A 32 -3.91 -2.05 -0.09
N GLU A 33 -3.76 -1.08 -0.99
CA GLU A 33 -2.55 -0.94 -1.81
C GLU A 33 -1.31 -0.64 -0.93
N HIS A 34 -1.47 0.19 0.09
CA HIS A 34 -0.42 0.51 1.06
C HIS A 34 -0.05 -0.72 1.91
N ARG A 35 -1.06 -1.50 2.35
CA ARG A 35 -0.85 -2.78 3.03
C ARG A 35 -0.17 -3.83 2.13
N VAL A 36 -0.49 -3.87 0.84
CA VAL A 36 0.17 -4.76 -0.14
C VAL A 36 1.61 -4.32 -0.44
N ARG A 37 1.90 -3.01 -0.49
CA ARG A 37 3.27 -2.48 -0.60
C ARG A 37 4.14 -2.90 0.58
N ALA A 38 3.58 -2.94 1.80
CA ALA A 38 4.28 -3.46 2.98
C ALA A 38 4.64 -4.97 2.90
N CYS A 39 4.05 -5.72 1.97
CA CYS A 39 4.31 -7.15 1.77
C CYS A 39 5.29 -7.46 0.60
N GLY A 40 5.99 -6.46 0.04
CA GLY A 40 7.18 -6.68 -0.81
C GLY A 40 6.97 -7.30 -2.20
N GLY A 41 5.73 -7.32 -2.73
CA GLY A 41 5.43 -7.92 -4.03
C GLY A 41 5.78 -7.03 -5.24
N PRO A 42 6.51 -7.51 -6.28
CA PRO A 42 6.87 -6.68 -7.43
C PRO A 42 5.68 -6.45 -8.40
N LEU A 43 5.48 -5.18 -8.78
CA LEU A 43 4.40 -4.71 -9.66
C LEU A 43 4.95 -3.97 -10.91
N ARG A 44 5.33 -4.71 -11.96
CA ARG A 44 5.60 -4.13 -13.30
C ARG A 44 4.52 -4.37 -14.36
N SER A 45 3.53 -5.22 -14.08
CA SER A 45 2.50 -5.64 -15.05
C SER A 45 1.17 -4.87 -14.99
N LEU A 46 0.94 -4.03 -13.97
CA LEU A 46 -0.29 -3.21 -13.85
C LEU A 46 -0.11 -1.74 -14.25
N GLU A 47 1.05 -1.12 -14.00
CA GLU A 47 1.34 0.23 -14.50
C GLU A 47 1.26 0.32 -16.03
N LEU A 48 1.73 -0.71 -16.75
CA LEU A 48 1.69 -0.75 -18.22
C LEU A 48 0.27 -0.72 -18.77
N ALA A 49 -0.71 -1.25 -18.03
CA ALA A 49 -2.12 -1.19 -18.39
C ALA A 49 -2.72 0.20 -18.09
N ALA A 50 -2.36 0.80 -16.95
CA ALA A 50 -2.83 2.13 -16.55
C ALA A 50 -2.25 3.27 -17.42
N ARG A 51 -1.02 3.11 -17.93
CA ARG A 51 -0.39 4.08 -18.85
C ARG A 51 -0.96 3.98 -20.27
N ARG A 52 -1.42 2.80 -20.72
CA ARG A 52 -2.05 2.60 -22.04
C ARG A 52 -3.52 3.07 -22.13
N SER A 53 -4.17 3.45 -21.03
CA SER A 53 -5.55 3.97 -21.04
C SER A 53 -5.66 5.50 -21.02
N ARG A 54 -4.54 6.23 -21.16
CA ARG A 54 -4.48 7.71 -21.17
C ARG A 54 -3.98 8.33 -22.49
N SER A 55 -3.90 7.57 -23.57
CA SER A 55 -3.57 8.12 -24.90
C SER A 55 -4.37 7.45 -26.03
N LEU A 56 -5.06 8.29 -26.80
CA LEU A 56 -5.47 8.02 -28.18
C LEU A 56 -4.66 8.95 -29.10
N PRO A 57 -4.47 8.62 -30.38
CA PRO A 57 -3.21 8.90 -31.07
C PRO A 57 -3.14 10.25 -31.78
N SER A 58 -1.94 10.84 -31.77
CA SER A 58 -1.41 11.53 -32.95
C SER A 58 -0.63 10.52 -33.81
N ALA A 59 -0.65 10.69 -35.13
CA ALA A 59 0.00 9.78 -36.07
C ALA A 59 1.50 10.10 -36.24
N ARG A 60 2.29 9.09 -36.67
CA ARG A 60 3.66 9.29 -37.17
C ARG A 60 3.66 9.43 -38.69
N LEU A 61 4.44 10.37 -39.19
CA LEU A 61 5.09 10.35 -40.51
C LEU A 61 6.58 10.76 -40.31
N PRO A 62 7.50 10.51 -41.27
CA PRO A 62 8.71 9.76 -40.92
C PRO A 62 10.08 10.49 -40.94
N ALA A 63 11.06 9.79 -40.35
CA ALA A 63 12.48 9.69 -40.72
C ALA A 63 13.54 10.72 -40.25
N ALA A 64 14.75 10.15 -40.06
CA ALA A 64 16.11 10.73 -40.10
C ALA A 64 16.66 11.61 -38.95
N CYS A 65 17.62 11.00 -38.22
CA CYS A 65 18.94 11.51 -37.79
C CYS A 65 19.12 12.89 -37.09
N GLY A 66 19.83 12.89 -35.94
CA GLY A 66 20.39 14.10 -35.31
C GLY A 66 20.88 13.87 -33.88
N HIS A 67 22.09 14.31 -33.52
CA HIS A 67 22.76 14.01 -32.24
C HIS A 67 22.45 15.01 -31.08
N ALA A 68 22.55 14.49 -29.84
CA ALA A 68 23.14 15.11 -28.64
C ALA A 68 22.40 16.17 -27.75
N ARG A 69 22.43 15.85 -26.43
CA ARG A 69 22.72 16.69 -25.23
C ARG A 69 21.77 17.83 -24.72
N LEU A 70 21.06 17.50 -23.62
CA LEU A 70 21.03 18.16 -22.28
C LEU A 70 20.43 19.57 -22.01
N TRP A 71 20.10 19.78 -20.70
CA TRP A 71 19.72 21.00 -19.94
C TRP A 71 18.29 21.63 -20.03
N VAL A 72 17.46 21.25 -19.04
CA VAL A 72 16.84 22.10 -17.96
C VAL A 72 16.24 23.50 -18.26
N THR A 73 15.07 23.79 -17.66
CA THR A 73 14.33 25.09 -17.55
C THR A 73 13.81 25.73 -18.87
N GLY A 74 12.78 26.60 -18.88
CA GLY A 74 11.80 26.95 -17.84
C GLY A 74 10.93 28.19 -18.19
N CYS A 75 9.62 28.13 -17.87
CA CYS A 75 8.65 29.25 -17.81
C CYS A 75 8.25 30.04 -19.11
N ALA A 76 7.20 30.85 -18.90
CA ALA A 76 6.74 32.03 -19.66
C ALA A 76 5.85 31.88 -20.93
N ARG A 77 4.87 32.79 -20.97
CA ARG A 77 3.73 32.95 -21.90
C ARG A 77 4.12 33.69 -23.19
N ALA A 78 3.38 33.46 -24.28
CA ALA A 78 3.13 34.46 -25.33
C ALA A 78 1.79 34.20 -26.07
N SER A 79 1.28 35.21 -26.79
CA SER A 79 -0.06 35.27 -27.41
C SER A 79 -0.04 35.01 -28.94
N PRO A 80 -1.21 34.79 -29.61
CA PRO A 80 -1.27 34.16 -30.93
C PRO A 80 -1.31 35.14 -32.12
N LEU A 81 -1.01 34.63 -33.33
CA LEU A 81 -1.24 35.34 -34.60
C LEU A 81 -1.78 34.43 -35.72
N ALA A 82 -2.78 34.97 -36.44
CA ALA A 82 -3.22 34.67 -37.80
C ALA A 82 -3.14 33.22 -38.37
N LEU A 83 -4.29 32.53 -38.42
CA LEU A 83 -4.56 31.62 -39.54
C LEU A 83 -4.93 32.43 -40.79
N ARG A 84 -4.30 32.15 -41.94
CA ARG A 84 -4.88 32.44 -43.26
C ARG A 84 -5.55 31.18 -43.81
N ALA A 85 -6.65 31.36 -44.53
CA ALA A 85 -7.44 30.26 -45.07
C ALA A 85 -6.86 29.70 -46.38
N ALA A 86 -6.94 28.38 -46.55
CA ALA A 86 -6.84 27.70 -47.83
C ALA A 86 -7.99 26.67 -47.91
N CYS A 87 -8.84 26.77 -48.93
CA CYS A 87 -10.02 25.90 -49.06
C CYS A 87 -9.69 24.64 -49.87
N GLY A 88 -9.74 23.47 -49.24
CA GLY A 88 -9.54 22.17 -49.90
C GLY A 88 -10.70 21.21 -49.65
N ARG A 89 -11.58 21.02 -50.64
CA ARG A 89 -12.73 20.09 -50.54
C ARG A 89 -12.31 18.65 -50.81
N SER A 90 -12.09 17.85 -49.78
CA SER A 90 -12.01 16.37 -49.88
C SER A 90 -13.15 15.69 -49.08
N ARG A 91 -14.07 15.02 -49.79
CA ARG A 91 -15.24 14.36 -49.17
C ARG A 91 -14.88 12.99 -48.61
N LEU A 92 -14.50 12.91 -47.33
CA LEU A 92 -14.37 11.62 -46.61
C LEU A 92 -15.61 11.33 -45.75
N ARG A 93 -16.42 10.35 -46.16
CA ARG A 93 -17.58 9.86 -45.39
C ARG A 93 -17.12 9.00 -44.20
N SER A 94 -16.95 9.61 -43.03
CA SER A 94 -16.66 8.88 -41.79
C SER A 94 -17.89 8.09 -41.30
N ARG A 95 -17.99 6.80 -41.68
CA ARG A 95 -18.85 5.82 -40.97
C ARG A 95 -18.33 5.69 -39.53
N PRO A 96 -19.17 5.80 -38.48
CA PRO A 96 -18.73 5.62 -37.11
C PRO A 96 -18.39 4.15 -36.83
N THR A 97 -17.12 3.86 -36.60
CA THR A 97 -16.65 2.52 -36.21
C THR A 97 -17.15 2.18 -34.81
N ARG A 98 -17.75 0.99 -34.62
CA ARG A 98 -18.23 0.49 -33.32
C ARG A 98 -17.06 0.05 -32.42
N GLY A 99 -16.24 1.00 -31.99
CA GLY A 99 -15.02 0.81 -31.20
C GLY A 99 -15.24 0.46 -29.72
N ALA A 100 -15.88 -0.67 -29.44
CA ALA A 100 -15.80 -1.43 -28.18
C ALA A 100 -15.67 -0.66 -26.85
N ALA A 101 -16.70 0.11 -26.47
CA ALA A 101 -16.94 0.44 -25.07
C ALA A 101 -17.30 -0.85 -24.30
N ARG A 102 -16.30 -1.55 -23.77
CA ARG A 102 -16.50 -2.79 -22.98
C ARG A 102 -17.29 -2.46 -21.70
N SER A 103 -18.51 -2.98 -21.63
CA SER A 103 -19.38 -2.84 -20.45
C SER A 103 -18.75 -3.46 -19.21
N LEU A 104 -19.14 -2.99 -18.02
CA LEU A 104 -18.67 -3.55 -16.74
C LEU A 104 -18.97 -5.05 -16.64
N ARG A 105 -20.10 -5.52 -17.17
CA ARG A 105 -20.38 -6.95 -17.38
C ARG A 105 -19.29 -7.66 -18.19
N SER A 106 -18.90 -7.14 -19.35
CA SER A 106 -17.86 -7.78 -20.19
C SER A 106 -16.47 -7.80 -19.53
N LEU A 107 -16.17 -6.83 -18.65
CA LEU A 107 -14.96 -6.83 -17.82
C LEU A 107 -15.06 -7.84 -16.66
N ALA A 108 -16.22 -7.96 -16.02
CA ALA A 108 -16.48 -8.95 -14.99
C ALA A 108 -16.41 -10.38 -15.52
N GLU A 109 -17.04 -10.66 -16.67
CA GLU A 109 -16.92 -11.98 -17.32
C GLU A 109 -15.50 -12.27 -17.83
N ALA A 110 -14.76 -11.25 -18.27
CA ALA A 110 -13.35 -11.43 -18.65
C ALA A 110 -12.47 -11.74 -17.43
N ALA A 111 -12.75 -11.12 -16.28
CA ALA A 111 -12.11 -11.46 -15.01
C ALA A 111 -12.51 -12.88 -14.55
N GLU A 112 -13.78 -13.26 -14.67
CA GLU A 112 -14.26 -14.59 -14.28
C GLU A 112 -13.69 -15.70 -15.18
N ARG A 113 -13.68 -15.51 -16.51
CA ARG A 113 -13.02 -16.44 -17.45
C ARG A 113 -11.53 -16.58 -17.14
N ARG A 114 -10.84 -15.46 -16.85
CA ARG A 114 -9.43 -15.43 -16.45
C ARG A 114 -9.16 -16.02 -15.05
N PHE A 115 -10.18 -16.12 -14.20
CA PHE A 115 -10.11 -16.81 -12.91
C PHE A 115 -10.30 -18.33 -13.09
N ARG A 116 -11.26 -18.76 -13.92
CA ARG A 116 -11.47 -20.18 -14.27
C ARG A 116 -10.29 -20.78 -15.04
N SER A 117 -9.59 -19.99 -15.86
CA SER A 117 -8.39 -20.41 -16.57
C SER A 117 -7.09 -20.22 -15.77
N CYS A 118 -7.18 -19.87 -14.48
CA CYS A 118 -6.01 -19.74 -13.61
C CYS A 118 -5.92 -21.01 -12.75
N PRO A 119 -4.83 -21.81 -12.83
CA PRO A 119 -4.63 -22.92 -11.92
C PRO A 119 -4.65 -22.40 -10.47
N SER A 120 -5.34 -23.10 -9.57
CA SER A 120 -5.60 -22.65 -8.19
C SER A 120 -4.39 -22.77 -7.25
N LYS A 121 -3.19 -22.45 -7.73
CA LYS A 121 -1.98 -22.26 -6.91
C LYS A 121 -2.01 -20.87 -6.27
N GLY A 122 -2.88 -20.73 -5.26
CA GLY A 122 -2.94 -19.54 -4.42
C GLY A 122 -1.75 -19.44 -3.46
N GLY A 123 -1.45 -18.22 -2.97
CA GLY A 123 -0.52 -17.97 -1.86
C GLY A 123 0.96 -18.11 -2.22
N LEU A 124 1.39 -19.30 -2.62
CA LEU A 124 2.77 -19.59 -2.97
C LEU A 124 2.97 -19.54 -4.50
N ARG A 125 3.59 -18.44 -4.96
CA ARG A 125 4.53 -18.52 -6.09
C ARG A 125 5.57 -19.60 -5.78
N SER A 126 6.29 -20.11 -6.77
CA SER A 126 7.43 -21.00 -6.53
C SER A 126 8.56 -20.24 -5.83
N VAL A 127 8.47 -20.13 -4.50
CA VAL A 127 9.52 -19.61 -3.62
C VAL A 127 10.57 -20.71 -3.50
N ALA A 128 11.83 -20.42 -3.87
CA ALA A 128 12.92 -21.36 -3.59
C ALA A 128 13.02 -21.59 -2.07
N ILE A 129 13.33 -22.81 -1.65
CA ILE A 129 13.16 -23.21 -0.25
C ILE A 129 14.29 -22.63 0.60
N TYR A 130 13.95 -21.78 1.57
CA TYR A 130 14.91 -21.28 2.53
C TYR A 130 15.21 -22.31 3.63
N HIS A 131 16.46 -22.74 3.77
CA HIS A 131 16.97 -23.41 4.95
C HIS A 131 18.36 -22.90 5.31
N LEU A 132 18.60 -22.63 6.60
CA LEU A 132 19.94 -22.49 7.17
C LEU A 132 19.98 -22.89 8.65
N ASN A 133 20.84 -23.85 8.94
CA ASN A 133 21.17 -24.44 10.24
C ASN A 133 22.67 -24.20 10.52
N VAL A 134 23.03 -24.04 11.80
CA VAL A 134 24.43 -23.92 12.25
C VAL A 134 24.65 -24.71 13.53
N ARG A 135 25.77 -25.44 13.64
CA ARG A 135 26.13 -26.23 14.82
C ARG A 135 27.63 -26.11 15.11
N GLY A 136 27.99 -25.89 16.36
CA GLY A 136 29.38 -25.93 16.80
C GLY A 136 29.88 -27.36 16.96
N VAL A 137 31.07 -27.66 16.45
CA VAL A 137 31.78 -28.93 16.62
C VAL A 137 32.81 -28.77 17.74
N ALA A 138 32.74 -29.64 18.75
CA ALA A 138 33.65 -29.68 19.88
C ALA A 138 33.85 -31.14 20.37
N PRO A 139 35.10 -31.60 20.58
CA PRO A 139 35.39 -32.93 21.13
C PRO A 139 34.75 -33.14 22.50
N SER A 140 34.72 -32.10 23.34
CA SER A 140 34.05 -32.06 24.65
C SER A 140 32.53 -32.30 24.62
N ARG A 141 31.92 -32.33 23.43
CA ARG A 141 30.50 -32.63 23.19
C ARG A 141 30.30 -33.89 22.33
N GLY A 142 31.32 -34.76 22.24
CA GLY A 142 31.26 -35.99 21.46
C GLY A 142 31.25 -35.78 19.94
N SER A 143 31.87 -34.72 19.44
CA SER A 143 31.89 -34.39 18.00
C SER A 143 33.30 -34.07 17.50
N SER A 144 33.76 -34.79 16.46
CA SER A 144 35.05 -34.55 15.81
C SER A 144 34.92 -33.71 14.54
N ALA A 145 35.91 -32.86 14.29
CA ALA A 145 36.01 -32.07 13.06
C ALA A 145 36.47 -32.94 11.88
N VAL A 146 37.37 -33.90 12.11
CA VAL A 146 37.85 -34.84 11.08
C VAL A 146 36.70 -35.75 10.63
N ALA A 147 35.95 -36.32 11.57
CA ALA A 147 34.72 -37.07 11.27
C ALA A 147 33.70 -36.22 10.52
N SER A 148 33.56 -34.94 10.88
CA SER A 148 32.67 -34.00 10.20
C SER A 148 33.07 -33.71 8.75
N ALA A 149 34.36 -33.56 8.49
CA ALA A 149 34.94 -33.32 7.17
C ALA A 149 34.85 -34.56 6.27
N SER A 150 35.12 -35.74 6.83
CA SER A 150 34.95 -37.03 6.16
C SER A 150 33.49 -37.24 5.74
N TYR A 151 32.55 -37.04 6.66
CA TYR A 151 31.11 -37.21 6.39
C TYR A 151 30.60 -36.29 5.28
N GLN A 152 31.07 -35.04 5.20
CA GLN A 152 30.59 -34.10 4.17
C GLN A 152 31.28 -34.28 2.81
N SER A 153 32.59 -34.53 2.79
CA SER A 153 33.36 -34.68 1.54
C SER A 153 33.27 -36.09 0.94
N GLY A 154 32.80 -37.06 1.72
CA GLY A 154 32.87 -38.48 1.39
C GLY A 154 34.30 -39.05 1.44
N GLN A 155 35.32 -38.25 1.79
CA GLN A 155 36.70 -38.72 1.87
C GLN A 155 36.94 -39.55 3.13
N THR A 156 37.75 -40.60 2.99
CA THR A 156 38.27 -41.39 4.11
C THR A 156 39.34 -40.55 4.82
N LEU A 157 39.17 -40.26 6.11
CA LEU A 157 40.11 -39.47 6.93
C LEU A 157 40.45 -40.21 8.23
N VAL A 158 41.48 -39.76 8.96
CA VAL A 158 41.89 -40.32 10.26
C VAL A 158 41.98 -39.22 11.32
N ASP A 159 41.27 -39.37 12.44
CA ASP A 159 41.40 -38.50 13.61
C ASP A 159 42.65 -38.90 14.39
N GLU A 160 43.75 -38.17 14.20
CA GLU A 160 45.10 -38.49 14.72
C GLU A 160 45.16 -38.55 16.26
N ARG A 161 44.16 -37.99 16.95
CA ARG A 161 44.02 -38.00 18.40
C ARG A 161 43.35 -39.28 18.93
N THR A 162 42.62 -40.04 18.10
CA THR A 162 42.04 -41.35 18.47
C THR A 162 42.58 -42.53 17.64
N GLY A 163 43.24 -42.27 16.51
CA GLY A 163 43.55 -43.28 15.50
C GLY A 163 42.32 -43.77 14.74
N GLU A 164 41.17 -43.11 14.90
CA GLU A 164 39.90 -43.53 14.31
C GLU A 164 39.87 -43.20 12.82
N ARG A 165 39.74 -44.23 11.98
CA ARG A 165 39.50 -44.07 10.54
C ARG A 165 38.02 -43.76 10.29
N CYS A 166 37.74 -42.49 9.99
CA CYS A 166 36.43 -42.04 9.54
C CYS A 166 36.21 -42.41 8.07
N ASP A 167 35.21 -43.25 7.80
CA ASP A 167 34.74 -43.57 6.45
C ASP A 167 33.21 -43.74 6.49
N TYR A 168 32.50 -43.05 5.60
CA TYR A 168 31.02 -42.95 5.67
C TYR A 168 30.29 -43.43 4.41
N ALA A 169 31.00 -43.95 3.40
CA ALA A 169 30.45 -44.62 2.22
C ALA A 169 29.24 -43.90 1.56
N ARG A 170 29.45 -42.63 1.15
CA ARG A 170 28.42 -41.74 0.55
C ARG A 170 28.97 -40.86 -0.58
N LYS A 171 30.02 -41.30 -1.29
CA LYS A 171 30.74 -40.49 -2.28
C LYS A 171 29.84 -40.12 -3.46
N GLU A 172 28.93 -41.02 -3.82
CA GLU A 172 27.92 -40.88 -4.89
C GLU A 172 27.02 -39.64 -4.73
N ARG A 173 26.83 -39.14 -3.50
CA ARG A 173 25.94 -38.02 -3.17
C ARG A 173 26.62 -36.65 -3.33
N VAL A 174 27.95 -36.63 -3.44
CA VAL A 174 28.77 -35.40 -3.40
C VAL A 174 28.99 -34.87 -4.82
N VAL A 175 28.19 -33.88 -5.22
CA VAL A 175 28.29 -33.27 -6.58
C VAL A 175 29.38 -32.19 -6.68
N GLY A 176 30.02 -31.85 -5.56
CA GLY A 176 31.21 -31.00 -5.53
C GLY A 176 31.72 -30.79 -4.10
N CYS A 177 33.03 -30.57 -3.94
CA CYS A 177 33.63 -30.14 -2.68
C CYS A 177 34.88 -29.29 -2.95
N GLY A 178 35.35 -28.59 -1.92
CA GLY A 178 36.52 -27.71 -1.98
C GLY A 178 36.94 -27.24 -0.59
N ILE A 179 38.00 -26.43 -0.52
CA ILE A 179 38.45 -25.73 0.68
C ILE A 179 38.80 -24.31 0.27
N GLU A 180 38.06 -23.34 0.78
CA GLU A 180 38.41 -21.92 0.63
C GLU A 180 39.31 -21.53 1.81
N LEU A 181 40.42 -20.84 1.54
CA LEU A 181 41.42 -20.44 2.53
C LEU A 181 41.48 -18.91 2.67
N PRO A 182 41.85 -18.38 3.84
CA PRO A 182 42.16 -16.96 4.00
C PRO A 182 43.48 -16.60 3.30
N ASP A 183 43.63 -15.32 2.96
CA ASP A 183 44.87 -14.80 2.37
C ASP A 183 46.07 -15.05 3.29
N GLY A 184 47.18 -15.51 2.71
CA GLY A 184 48.39 -15.87 3.47
C GLY A 184 48.34 -17.21 4.21
N ALA A 185 47.26 -18.00 4.09
CA ALA A 185 47.22 -19.35 4.64
C ALA A 185 48.35 -20.24 4.08
N PRO A 186 48.97 -21.10 4.91
CA PRO A 186 50.03 -21.99 4.48
C PRO A 186 49.49 -23.07 3.53
N ALA A 187 50.27 -23.41 2.50
CA ALA A 187 49.86 -24.33 1.43
C ALA A 187 49.39 -25.73 1.91
N TRP A 188 49.80 -26.16 3.11
CA TRP A 188 49.34 -27.43 3.71
C TRP A 188 47.86 -27.42 4.08
N ALA A 189 47.24 -26.25 4.25
CA ALA A 189 45.83 -26.12 4.63
C ALA A 189 44.85 -26.51 3.51
N ALA A 190 45.36 -26.66 2.27
CA ALA A 190 44.60 -27.21 1.15
C ALA A 190 44.39 -28.74 1.25
N ASP A 191 45.15 -29.44 2.12
CA ASP A 191 44.87 -30.85 2.43
C ASP A 191 43.85 -30.97 3.58
N ARG A 192 42.78 -31.72 3.33
CA ARG A 192 41.66 -31.91 4.26
C ARG A 192 42.05 -32.74 5.48
N GLN A 193 42.91 -33.75 5.31
CA GLN A 193 43.38 -34.60 6.42
C GLN A 193 44.16 -33.75 7.43
N ARG A 194 45.13 -32.98 6.94
CA ARG A 194 45.96 -32.12 7.77
C ARG A 194 45.20 -30.93 8.34
N LEU A 195 44.39 -30.22 7.54
CA LEU A 195 43.61 -29.05 8.00
C LEU A 195 42.83 -29.34 9.29
N TRP A 196 42.09 -30.45 9.34
CA TRP A 196 41.22 -30.75 10.48
C TRP A 196 41.94 -31.41 11.66
N ASN A 197 43.07 -32.06 11.43
CA ASN A 197 43.92 -32.54 12.53
C ASN A 197 44.70 -31.38 13.16
N GLU A 198 45.25 -30.44 12.38
CA GLU A 198 45.89 -29.23 12.90
C GLU A 198 44.89 -28.33 13.66
N ALA A 199 43.65 -28.20 13.16
CA ALA A 199 42.59 -27.48 13.88
C ALA A 199 42.23 -28.15 15.23
N THR A 200 42.20 -29.48 15.25
CA THR A 200 41.95 -30.28 16.47
C THR A 200 43.14 -30.22 17.45
N ARG A 201 44.37 -30.14 16.94
CA ARG A 201 45.62 -29.95 17.70
C ARG A 201 45.67 -28.56 18.34
N ALA A 202 45.42 -27.49 17.58
CA ALA A 202 45.40 -26.11 18.06
C ALA A 202 44.30 -25.80 19.09
N HIS A 203 43.20 -26.57 19.06
CA HIS A 203 42.15 -26.54 20.07
C HIS A 203 42.62 -27.02 21.46
N GLY A 204 43.58 -27.96 21.51
CA GLY A 204 44.29 -28.33 22.73
C GLY A 204 43.40 -28.97 23.82
N GLY A 205 42.39 -29.75 23.43
CA GLY A 205 41.54 -30.52 24.36
C GLY A 205 40.59 -29.69 25.22
N ARG A 206 40.35 -28.41 24.87
CA ARG A 206 39.54 -27.48 25.65
C ARG A 206 38.02 -27.70 25.47
N THR A 207 37.20 -26.92 26.17
CA THR A 207 35.74 -26.93 26.00
C THR A 207 35.24 -26.04 24.84
N GLU A 208 36.17 -25.39 24.13
CA GLU A 208 35.90 -24.50 22.98
C GLU A 208 35.44 -25.29 21.74
N LEU A 209 35.04 -24.57 20.68
CA LEU A 209 34.78 -25.19 19.37
C LEU A 209 36.10 -25.43 18.62
N VAL A 210 36.13 -26.51 17.82
CA VAL A 210 37.14 -26.72 16.75
C VAL A 210 36.62 -26.13 15.42
N ALA A 211 35.33 -26.27 15.15
CA ALA A 211 34.70 -25.79 13.93
C ALA A 211 33.25 -25.32 14.14
N ARG A 212 32.71 -24.59 13.16
CA ARG A 212 31.29 -24.29 12.97
C ARG A 212 30.82 -24.97 11.69
N ARG A 213 29.89 -25.94 11.80
CA ARG A 213 29.20 -26.52 10.64
C ARG A 213 27.99 -25.66 10.30
N TRP A 214 27.95 -25.16 9.08
CA TRP A 214 26.79 -24.57 8.42
C TRP A 214 26.16 -25.61 7.50
N GLU A 215 24.83 -25.58 7.40
CA GLU A 215 24.04 -26.49 6.56
C GLU A 215 22.89 -25.67 5.95
N PHE A 216 22.84 -25.54 4.62
CA PHE A 216 21.86 -24.69 3.94
C PHE A 216 21.38 -25.28 2.61
N ALA A 217 20.08 -25.10 2.31
CA ALA A 217 19.48 -25.56 1.06
C ALA A 217 19.83 -24.57 -0.06
N LEU A 218 20.23 -25.11 -1.22
CA LEU A 218 20.58 -24.35 -2.41
C LEU A 218 19.32 -24.22 -3.30
N PRO A 219 19.07 -23.07 -3.94
CA PRO A 219 17.97 -22.96 -4.89
C PRO A 219 18.18 -23.92 -6.06
N ARG A 220 17.29 -24.91 -6.20
CA ARG A 220 17.31 -25.90 -7.31
C ARG A 220 17.05 -25.26 -8.68
N GLU A 221 16.50 -24.05 -8.68
CA GLU A 221 16.29 -23.21 -9.85
C GLU A 221 17.62 -22.72 -10.45
N LEU A 222 18.72 -22.70 -9.66
CA LEU A 222 20.06 -22.39 -10.14
C LEU A 222 20.73 -23.63 -10.75
N SER A 223 21.56 -23.41 -11.78
CA SER A 223 22.40 -24.47 -12.36
C SER A 223 23.47 -24.97 -11.36
N PRO A 224 24.04 -26.18 -11.53
CA PRO A 224 25.04 -26.71 -10.61
C PRO A 224 26.23 -25.78 -10.34
N GLU A 225 26.64 -24.99 -11.33
CA GLU A 225 27.76 -24.04 -11.19
C GLU A 225 27.34 -22.74 -10.48
N GLU A 226 26.14 -22.21 -10.73
CA GLU A 226 25.59 -21.11 -9.92
C GLU A 226 25.36 -21.55 -8.46
N ARG A 227 25.00 -22.83 -8.23
CA ARG A 227 24.91 -23.45 -6.90
C ARG A 227 26.29 -23.59 -6.24
N ARG A 228 27.35 -23.91 -7.00
CA ARG A 228 28.75 -23.88 -6.51
C ARG A 228 29.15 -22.46 -6.12
N GLN A 229 28.94 -21.48 -6.98
CA GLN A 229 29.33 -20.10 -6.74
C GLN A 229 28.59 -19.50 -5.53
N CYS A 230 27.33 -19.87 -5.27
CA CYS A 230 26.63 -19.53 -4.04
C CYS A 230 27.37 -19.98 -2.76
N VAL A 231 28.05 -21.13 -2.79
CA VAL A 231 28.83 -21.65 -1.64
C VAL A 231 30.16 -20.91 -1.51
N ILE A 232 30.84 -20.63 -2.63
CA ILE A 232 32.09 -19.84 -2.64
C ILE A 232 31.83 -18.40 -2.16
N ASP A 233 30.77 -17.75 -2.66
CA ASP A 233 30.29 -16.43 -2.21
C ASP A 233 30.03 -16.41 -0.68
N PHE A 234 29.55 -17.53 -0.11
CA PHE A 234 29.31 -17.67 1.34
C PHE A 234 30.61 -17.92 2.12
N CYS A 235 31.56 -18.68 1.57
CA CYS A 235 32.87 -18.89 2.17
C CYS A 235 33.73 -17.60 2.17
N ALA A 236 33.59 -16.74 1.16
CA ALA A 236 34.38 -15.50 1.02
C ALA A 236 34.26 -14.52 2.22
N GLU A 237 33.06 -14.40 2.82
CA GLU A 237 32.86 -13.61 4.06
C GLU A 237 33.71 -14.18 5.23
N ARG A 238 33.94 -15.49 5.25
CA ARG A 238 34.62 -16.21 6.34
C ARG A 238 36.12 -16.26 6.12
N THR A 239 36.61 -16.45 4.89
CA THR A 239 38.03 -16.33 4.55
C THR A 239 38.55 -14.91 4.76
N ALA A 240 37.76 -13.87 4.42
CA ALA A 240 38.07 -12.48 4.76
C ALA A 240 38.14 -12.20 6.28
N ASN A 241 37.54 -13.06 7.11
CA ASN A 241 37.66 -13.06 8.58
C ASN A 241 38.70 -14.08 9.10
N GLY A 242 39.67 -14.45 8.26
CA GLY A 242 40.78 -15.34 8.58
C GLY A 242 40.40 -16.83 8.71
N ARG A 243 39.24 -17.28 8.23
CA ARG A 243 38.75 -18.66 8.46
C ARG A 243 38.87 -19.54 7.23
N ALA A 244 39.47 -20.72 7.39
CA ALA A 244 39.36 -21.75 6.36
C ALA A 244 37.94 -22.35 6.37
N CYS A 245 37.42 -22.66 5.19
CA CYS A 245 36.08 -23.18 4.96
C CYS A 245 36.12 -24.41 4.04
N ASP A 246 36.07 -25.60 4.64
CA ASP A 246 35.90 -26.86 3.92
C ASP A 246 34.42 -27.01 3.55
N TRP A 247 34.10 -27.14 2.27
CA TRP A 247 32.71 -27.21 1.79
C TRP A 247 32.44 -28.44 0.92
N ALA A 248 31.19 -28.90 0.96
CA ALA A 248 30.67 -29.95 0.09
C ALA A 248 29.20 -29.69 -0.26
N ILE A 249 28.82 -30.03 -1.49
CA ILE A 249 27.45 -29.94 -2.00
C ILE A 249 26.91 -31.34 -2.21
N HIS A 250 25.75 -31.62 -1.60
CA HIS A 250 25.02 -32.87 -1.73
C HIS A 250 23.76 -32.67 -2.58
N ASP A 251 23.49 -33.59 -3.49
CA ASP A 251 22.28 -33.61 -4.31
C ASP A 251 21.86 -35.08 -4.49
N ASP A 252 20.89 -35.54 -3.69
CA ASP A 252 20.40 -36.92 -3.70
C ASP A 252 19.47 -37.24 -4.89
N GLY A 253 19.22 -36.27 -5.78
CA GLY A 253 18.23 -36.37 -6.86
C GLY A 253 16.77 -36.23 -6.38
N ASP A 254 16.55 -36.04 -5.08
CA ASP A 254 15.23 -35.81 -4.46
C ASP A 254 14.67 -34.39 -4.71
N GLY A 255 15.48 -33.51 -5.29
CA GLY A 255 15.15 -32.10 -5.55
C GLY A 255 15.49 -31.15 -4.40
N ASN A 256 16.27 -31.60 -3.39
CA ASN A 256 16.76 -30.81 -2.26
C ASN A 256 18.31 -30.72 -2.24
N PRO A 257 18.93 -30.08 -3.25
CA PRO A 257 20.36 -29.80 -3.26
C PRO A 257 20.73 -28.91 -2.06
N HIS A 258 21.78 -29.26 -1.33
CA HIS A 258 22.18 -28.54 -0.13
C HIS A 258 23.70 -28.54 0.08
N ALA A 259 24.20 -27.54 0.78
CA ALA A 259 25.62 -27.39 1.10
C ALA A 259 25.89 -27.63 2.59
N HIS A 260 27.02 -28.27 2.87
CA HIS A 260 27.68 -28.29 4.16
C HIS A 260 28.95 -27.44 4.06
N VAL A 261 29.17 -26.54 5.02
CA VAL A 261 30.41 -25.75 5.13
C VAL A 261 30.93 -25.84 6.55
N LEU A 262 32.20 -26.20 6.72
CA LEU A 262 32.88 -26.39 7.99
C LEU A 262 33.93 -25.28 8.14
N GLU A 263 33.58 -24.24 8.91
CA GLU A 263 34.39 -23.05 9.20
C GLU A 263 35.30 -23.30 10.42
N THR A 264 36.60 -22.94 10.33
CA THR A 264 37.53 -23.11 11.46
C THR A 264 37.23 -22.15 12.63
N ALA A 265 37.16 -22.69 13.86
CA ALA A 265 36.82 -21.88 15.05
C ALA A 265 37.96 -20.95 15.52
N LEU A 266 39.20 -21.24 15.11
CA LEU A 266 40.34 -20.32 15.16
C LEU A 266 40.62 -19.72 13.77
N PRO A 267 41.18 -18.50 13.68
CA PRO A 267 41.78 -17.99 12.45
C PRO A 267 42.99 -18.83 12.02
N LEU A 268 43.30 -18.79 10.73
CA LEU A 268 44.45 -19.45 10.11
C LEU A 268 45.32 -18.38 9.44
N GLY A 269 46.45 -18.05 10.07
CA GLY A 269 47.50 -17.20 9.50
C GLY A 269 48.62 -18.03 8.88
N ALA A 270 49.69 -17.36 8.42
CA ALA A 270 50.82 -18.01 7.72
C ALA A 270 51.50 -19.12 8.55
N ASP A 271 51.69 -18.89 9.86
CA ASP A 271 52.29 -19.85 10.78
C ASP A 271 51.29 -20.93 11.28
N GLY A 272 50.03 -20.91 10.82
CA GLY A 272 48.98 -21.84 11.19
C GLY A 272 47.88 -21.24 12.06
N PHE A 273 47.32 -22.03 12.98
CA PHE A 273 46.12 -21.66 13.71
C PHE A 273 46.38 -20.68 14.87
N GLU A 274 45.84 -19.47 14.74
CA GLU A 274 46.04 -18.39 15.71
C GLU A 274 45.11 -18.53 16.92
N ARG A 275 45.69 -18.47 18.13
CA ARG A 275 44.93 -18.46 19.38
C ARG A 275 44.89 -17.04 19.95
N PRO A 276 43.70 -16.44 20.21
CA PRO A 276 43.61 -15.15 20.89
C PRO A 276 44.32 -15.17 22.25
N ALA A 277 45.16 -14.16 22.50
CA ALA A 277 45.93 -14.04 23.74
C ALA A 277 45.05 -13.84 24.99
N SER A 278 43.87 -13.22 24.82
CA SER A 278 42.89 -12.99 25.90
C SER A 278 41.70 -13.95 25.80
N PRO A 279 41.17 -14.46 26.93
CA PRO A 279 39.98 -15.30 26.93
C PRO A 279 38.75 -14.51 26.44
N ARG A 280 37.92 -15.11 25.59
CA ARG A 280 36.70 -14.44 25.05
C ARG A 280 35.60 -14.22 26.10
N SER A 281 35.66 -14.94 27.22
CA SER A 281 34.70 -14.83 28.31
C SER A 281 35.40 -14.85 29.67
N GLU A 282 34.94 -14.03 30.60
CA GLU A 282 35.35 -14.06 32.01
C GLU A 282 34.20 -14.59 32.90
N LYS A 283 34.57 -15.20 34.03
CA LYS A 283 33.64 -15.57 35.10
C LYS A 283 33.27 -14.32 35.89
N CYS A 284 31.98 -13.98 35.91
CA CYS A 284 31.46 -12.89 36.71
C CYS A 284 30.59 -13.45 37.86
N TYR A 285 30.69 -12.85 39.04
CA TYR A 285 29.89 -13.21 40.21
C TYR A 285 28.65 -12.34 40.30
N LEU A 286 27.54 -12.89 40.79
CA LEU A 286 26.44 -12.08 41.30
C LEU A 286 26.83 -11.57 42.69
N CYS A 287 26.79 -10.26 42.86
CA CYS A 287 27.13 -9.57 44.10
C CYS A 287 26.00 -8.64 44.51
N ARG A 288 25.87 -8.43 45.82
CA ARG A 288 24.91 -7.50 46.44
C ARG A 288 25.66 -6.62 47.44
N ASN A 289 25.33 -5.33 47.51
CA ASN A 289 25.92 -4.41 48.50
C ASN A 289 25.00 -4.23 49.72
N GLU A 290 25.44 -3.46 50.71
CA GLU A 290 24.69 -3.18 51.95
C GLU A 290 23.35 -2.45 51.73
N ARG A 291 23.16 -1.81 50.56
CA ARG A 291 21.90 -1.17 50.16
C ARG A 291 20.91 -2.13 49.50
N GLY A 292 21.29 -3.40 49.33
CA GLY A 292 20.50 -4.41 48.63
C GLY A 292 20.58 -4.34 47.10
N GLU A 293 21.39 -3.44 46.53
CA GLU A 293 21.57 -3.33 45.07
C GLU A 293 22.33 -4.56 44.56
N GLU A 294 21.88 -5.18 43.46
CA GLU A 294 22.57 -6.31 42.82
C GLU A 294 23.37 -5.88 41.59
N ARG A 295 24.60 -6.37 41.47
CA ARG A 295 25.48 -6.17 40.31
C ARG A 295 26.20 -7.46 39.94
N VAL A 296 26.41 -7.69 38.65
CA VAL A 296 27.31 -8.74 38.15
C VAL A 296 28.72 -8.16 38.01
N ILE A 297 29.71 -8.80 38.63
CA ILE A 297 31.07 -8.29 38.82
C ILE A 297 32.10 -9.31 38.29
N PRO A 298 33.00 -8.94 37.36
CA PRO A 298 34.08 -9.81 36.88
C PRO A 298 34.99 -10.37 37.99
N SER A 299 35.53 -11.58 37.79
CA SER A 299 36.40 -12.24 38.78
C SER A 299 37.76 -11.54 38.95
N SER A 300 38.23 -10.85 37.91
CA SER A 300 39.34 -9.90 37.91
C SER A 300 39.07 -8.73 38.87
N GLU A 301 37.97 -8.01 38.66
CA GLU A 301 37.54 -6.84 39.45
C GLU A 301 37.23 -7.18 40.92
N TRP A 302 36.79 -8.42 41.22
CA TRP A 302 36.39 -8.83 42.58
C TRP A 302 37.38 -8.46 43.69
N LYS A 303 38.70 -8.47 43.41
CA LYS A 303 39.72 -8.12 44.43
C LYS A 303 39.63 -6.66 44.90
N ALA A 304 39.20 -5.74 44.04
CA ALA A 304 39.07 -4.32 44.37
C ALA A 304 37.76 -4.03 45.13
N VAL A 305 36.65 -4.63 44.70
CA VAL A 305 35.30 -4.28 45.18
C VAL A 305 34.77 -5.10 46.36
N LYS A 306 35.51 -6.12 46.82
CA LYS A 306 35.14 -7.02 47.93
C LYS A 306 34.82 -6.38 49.29
N GLY A 307 35.06 -5.08 49.46
CA GLY A 307 34.73 -4.32 50.67
C GLY A 307 33.32 -3.73 50.65
N GLU A 308 32.87 -3.27 49.48
CA GLU A 308 31.53 -2.69 49.27
C GLU A 308 30.50 -3.75 48.81
N TRP A 309 30.98 -4.81 48.15
CA TRP A 309 30.15 -5.81 47.48
C TRP A 309 30.38 -7.20 48.05
N ALA A 310 29.32 -7.88 48.48
CA ALA A 310 29.35 -9.25 48.96
C ALA A 310 28.88 -10.23 47.87
N LYS A 311 29.51 -11.42 47.80
CA LYS A 311 29.11 -12.50 46.89
C LYS A 311 27.80 -13.15 47.33
N VAL A 312 26.88 -13.32 46.38
CA VAL A 312 25.60 -14.00 46.57
C VAL A 312 25.79 -15.52 46.38
N PHE A 313 25.16 -16.31 47.24
CA PHE A 313 25.12 -17.77 47.21
C PHE A 313 23.66 -18.26 47.16
N ARG A 314 23.47 -19.53 46.81
CA ARG A 314 22.16 -20.19 46.88
C ARG A 314 22.05 -20.96 48.19
N TYR A 315 20.93 -20.78 48.86
CA TYR A 315 20.56 -21.38 50.13
C TYR A 315 19.23 -22.10 49.98
N GLU A 316 19.04 -23.20 50.71
CA GLU A 316 17.75 -23.90 50.76
C GLU A 316 17.02 -23.53 52.05
N VAL A 317 15.79 -23.04 51.94
CA VAL A 317 14.98 -22.56 53.07
C VAL A 317 13.54 -22.97 52.84
N GLY A 318 12.96 -23.75 53.76
CA GLY A 318 11.55 -24.16 53.70
C GLY A 318 11.15 -24.93 52.44
N GLY A 319 12.09 -25.65 51.81
CA GLY A 319 11.87 -26.38 50.55
C GLY A 319 11.99 -25.54 49.27
N GLY A 320 12.60 -24.34 49.33
CA GLY A 320 12.87 -23.51 48.15
C GLY A 320 14.28 -22.89 48.12
N GLU A 321 14.80 -22.61 46.93
CA GLU A 321 16.08 -21.90 46.76
C GLU A 321 15.91 -20.38 46.98
N VAL A 322 16.71 -19.80 47.88
CA VAL A 322 16.84 -18.35 48.08
C VAL A 322 18.26 -17.87 47.78
N ARG A 323 18.40 -16.59 47.38
CA ARG A 323 19.69 -15.98 47.01
C ARG A 323 20.10 -14.92 48.04
N LEU A 324 21.16 -15.22 48.79
CA LEU A 324 21.63 -14.43 49.92
C LEU A 324 23.15 -14.29 49.90
N THR A 325 23.65 -13.15 50.37
CA THR A 325 25.05 -13.01 50.78
C THR A 325 25.32 -13.79 52.07
N LYS A 326 26.59 -13.90 52.48
CA LYS A 326 26.95 -14.57 53.73
C LYS A 326 26.47 -13.82 54.99
N ALA A 327 26.23 -12.50 54.92
CA ALA A 327 25.74 -11.70 56.03
C ALA A 327 24.24 -11.95 56.26
N GLU A 328 23.43 -11.69 55.22
CA GLU A 328 21.97 -11.90 55.24
C GLU A 328 21.59 -13.35 55.58
N ALA A 329 22.43 -14.32 55.19
CA ALA A 329 22.26 -15.72 55.58
C ALA A 329 22.48 -15.93 57.08
N LYS A 330 23.57 -15.39 57.65
CA LYS A 330 23.88 -15.48 59.08
C LYS A 330 22.79 -14.82 59.94
N GLU A 331 22.27 -13.67 59.50
CA GLU A 331 21.15 -12.97 60.16
C GLU A 331 19.86 -13.81 60.20
N ARG A 332 19.65 -14.67 59.20
CA ARG A 332 18.54 -15.64 59.14
C ARG A 332 18.87 -16.97 59.82
N GLY A 333 19.99 -17.07 60.55
CA GLY A 333 20.45 -18.29 61.21
C GLY A 333 21.05 -19.35 60.27
N LEU A 334 21.19 -19.07 58.98
CA LEU A 334 21.65 -20.03 57.96
C LEU A 334 23.19 -20.15 57.95
N THR A 335 23.67 -21.37 57.88
CA THR A 335 25.09 -21.74 58.04
C THR A 335 25.80 -21.94 56.69
N ASN A 336 26.93 -22.64 56.65
CA ASN A 336 27.51 -23.09 55.38
C ASN A 336 26.89 -24.40 54.85
N GLN A 337 26.17 -25.15 55.70
CA GLN A 337 25.56 -26.44 55.36
C GLN A 337 24.27 -26.25 54.56
N ASP A 338 23.49 -25.21 54.87
CA ASP A 338 22.22 -24.84 54.23
C ASP A 338 22.39 -24.28 52.79
N ARG A 339 23.55 -24.47 52.16
CA ARG A 339 23.84 -24.03 50.79
C ARG A 339 23.69 -25.15 49.78
N VAL A 340 22.91 -24.86 48.74
CA VAL A 340 22.79 -25.68 47.53
C VAL A 340 24.15 -25.86 46.82
N SER A 341 25.09 -24.93 46.99
CA SER A 341 26.46 -25.08 46.50
C SER A 341 27.50 -24.29 47.29
N THR A 342 28.70 -24.87 47.44
CA THR A 342 29.89 -24.18 47.97
C THR A 342 30.34 -23.00 47.10
N SER A 343 30.07 -23.05 45.80
CA SER A 343 30.32 -21.95 44.88
C SER A 343 29.26 -20.84 45.02
N PRO A 344 29.67 -19.55 44.94
CA PRO A 344 28.73 -18.43 44.79
C PRO A 344 28.02 -18.48 43.43
N VAL A 345 26.91 -17.77 43.32
CA VAL A 345 26.21 -17.53 42.05
C VAL A 345 27.17 -16.80 41.10
N ALA A 346 27.42 -17.41 39.95
CA ALA A 346 28.32 -16.88 38.93
C ALA A 346 27.82 -17.25 37.54
N THR A 347 28.18 -16.42 36.55
CA THR A 347 27.88 -16.63 35.13
C THR A 347 29.13 -16.33 34.29
N MET A 348 29.20 -16.87 33.08
CA MET A 348 30.27 -16.53 32.13
C MET A 348 29.77 -15.42 31.20
N GLN A 349 30.34 -14.23 31.28
CA GLN A 349 30.04 -13.12 30.37
C GLN A 349 31.14 -12.99 29.31
N ARG A 350 30.80 -12.46 28.14
CA ARG A 350 31.80 -12.06 27.13
C ARG A 350 32.61 -10.89 27.73
N VAL A 351 33.93 -10.87 27.53
CA VAL A 351 34.74 -9.71 27.94
C VAL A 351 34.20 -8.48 27.18
N GLY A 352 33.82 -7.42 27.91
CA GLY A 352 33.05 -6.29 27.38
C GLY A 352 31.54 -6.31 27.70
N GLY A 353 31.02 -7.30 28.44
CA GLY A 353 29.68 -7.26 29.05
C GLY A 353 28.51 -7.76 28.19
N GLY A 354 28.77 -8.32 27.01
CA GLY A 354 27.74 -8.85 26.10
C GLY A 354 27.02 -10.12 26.61
N ASN A 355 25.73 -10.24 26.30
CA ASN A 355 24.95 -11.45 26.54
C ASN A 355 25.21 -12.46 25.41
N SER A 356 26.07 -13.44 25.69
CA SER A 356 26.55 -14.44 24.72
C SER A 356 25.45 -15.22 23.99
N LEU A 357 24.23 -15.34 24.54
CA LEU A 357 23.10 -15.97 23.85
C LEU A 357 22.42 -15.05 22.84
N GLU A 358 22.24 -13.76 23.16
CA GLU A 358 21.68 -12.79 22.21
C GLU A 358 22.69 -12.39 21.14
N ASP A 359 23.98 -12.30 21.49
CA ASP A 359 25.08 -12.20 20.53
C ASP A 359 25.01 -13.35 19.51
N ALA A 360 24.93 -14.60 19.97
CA ALA A 360 24.87 -15.77 19.08
C ALA A 360 23.58 -15.81 18.24
N LYS A 361 22.45 -15.32 18.76
CA LYS A 361 21.22 -15.13 17.98
C LYS A 361 21.37 -14.02 16.94
N ALA A 362 22.09 -12.95 17.24
CA ALA A 362 22.38 -11.87 16.29
C ALA A 362 23.34 -12.34 15.18
N GLU A 363 24.44 -13.02 15.53
CA GLU A 363 25.35 -13.68 14.58
C GLU A 363 24.56 -14.64 13.65
N LEU A 364 23.63 -15.43 14.18
CA LEU A 364 22.77 -16.31 13.38
C LEU A 364 21.77 -15.54 12.48
N ARG A 365 21.15 -14.45 12.96
CA ARG A 365 20.25 -13.62 12.12
C ARG A 365 21.04 -12.96 10.98
N ALA A 366 22.24 -12.47 11.26
CA ALA A 366 23.13 -11.88 10.25
C ALA A 366 23.52 -12.91 9.19
N ALA A 367 24.02 -14.09 9.58
CA ALA A 367 24.38 -15.15 8.65
C ALA A 367 23.18 -15.66 7.81
N ARG A 368 21.97 -15.71 8.41
CA ARG A 368 20.72 -16.02 7.69
C ARG A 368 20.37 -14.96 6.65
N LYS A 369 20.54 -13.68 6.97
CA LYS A 369 20.37 -12.59 6.00
C LYS A 369 21.40 -12.68 4.89
N ALA A 370 22.69 -12.82 5.22
CA ALA A 370 23.78 -12.92 4.26
C ALA A 370 23.58 -14.06 3.26
N TRP A 371 23.19 -15.25 3.73
CA TRP A 371 22.84 -16.38 2.85
C TRP A 371 21.68 -16.04 1.90
N ALA A 372 20.59 -15.44 2.41
CA ALA A 372 19.49 -15.01 1.55
C ALA A 372 19.90 -13.93 0.55
N ASP A 373 20.76 -12.96 0.92
CA ASP A 373 21.24 -11.93 0.01
C ASP A 373 22.09 -12.53 -1.13
N ILE A 374 22.97 -13.49 -0.83
CA ILE A 374 23.79 -14.23 -1.81
C ILE A 374 22.89 -15.00 -2.77
N ALA A 375 22.00 -15.85 -2.24
CA ALA A 375 21.11 -16.68 -3.05
C ALA A 375 20.13 -15.84 -3.88
N ASN A 376 19.61 -14.73 -3.34
CA ASN A 376 18.71 -13.82 -4.07
C ASN A 376 19.41 -13.07 -5.19
N ARG A 377 20.68 -12.67 -5.00
CA ARG A 377 21.51 -12.08 -6.06
C ARG A 377 21.67 -13.07 -7.22
N ARG A 378 22.10 -14.31 -6.95
CA ARG A 378 22.26 -15.34 -7.99
C ARG A 378 20.94 -15.75 -8.64
N LEU A 379 19.83 -15.80 -7.89
CA LEU A 379 18.49 -16.03 -8.44
C LEU A 379 18.01 -14.90 -9.37
N ALA A 380 18.35 -13.64 -9.07
CA ALA A 380 18.06 -12.51 -9.96
C ALA A 380 18.91 -12.57 -11.24
N GLU A 381 20.22 -12.78 -11.12
CA GLU A 381 21.14 -12.98 -12.24
C GLU A 381 20.67 -14.12 -13.16
N HIS A 382 20.29 -15.27 -12.59
CA HIS A 382 19.74 -16.40 -13.33
C HIS A 382 18.41 -16.06 -14.02
N ALA A 383 17.49 -15.38 -13.33
CA ALA A 383 16.18 -15.03 -13.89
C ALA A 383 16.31 -14.07 -15.09
N GLU A 384 17.21 -13.09 -15.02
CA GLU A 384 17.53 -12.20 -16.14
C GLU A 384 18.20 -12.98 -17.29
N ARG A 385 19.21 -13.80 -16.98
CA ARG A 385 19.96 -14.63 -17.95
C ARG A 385 19.08 -15.64 -18.70
N THR A 386 18.04 -16.16 -18.06
CA THR A 386 17.11 -17.16 -18.64
C THR A 386 15.78 -16.57 -19.10
N ASN A 387 15.54 -15.25 -18.91
CA ASN A 387 14.26 -14.58 -19.14
C ASN A 387 13.08 -15.28 -18.42
N THR A 388 13.32 -15.78 -17.20
CA THR A 388 12.31 -16.43 -16.36
C THR A 388 11.74 -15.47 -15.30
N PRO A 389 10.56 -15.75 -14.70
CA PRO A 389 10.02 -14.89 -13.65
C PRO A 389 10.94 -14.88 -12.42
N PRO A 390 11.30 -13.71 -11.85
CA PRO A 390 12.22 -13.66 -10.72
C PRO A 390 11.63 -14.32 -9.47
N ILE A 391 12.42 -15.22 -8.89
CA ILE A 391 12.17 -15.95 -7.65
C ILE A 391 13.15 -15.44 -6.59
N ALA A 392 12.72 -15.43 -5.32
CA ALA A 392 13.55 -15.04 -4.18
C ALA A 392 13.22 -15.89 -2.96
N ILE A 393 14.18 -16.03 -2.04
CA ILE A 393 14.07 -16.67 -0.74
C ILE A 393 14.01 -15.63 0.38
N ASP A 394 13.29 -15.92 1.45
CA ASP A 394 13.10 -15.03 2.59
C ASP A 394 13.51 -15.75 3.87
N HIS A 395 14.57 -15.25 4.52
CA HIS A 395 15.20 -15.82 5.71
C HIS A 395 14.40 -15.61 7.00
N ARG A 396 13.38 -14.74 6.96
CA ARG A 396 12.54 -14.42 8.12
C ARG A 396 11.59 -15.57 8.45
N SER A 397 11.24 -15.69 9.73
CA SER A 397 10.23 -16.64 10.18
C SER A 397 8.85 -16.36 9.57
N PHE A 398 7.96 -17.34 9.59
CA PHE A 398 6.58 -17.15 9.14
C PHE A 398 5.87 -16.02 9.90
N ALA A 399 6.10 -15.89 11.21
CA ALA A 399 5.58 -14.79 12.02
C ALA A 399 6.09 -13.41 11.55
N GLU A 400 7.40 -13.24 11.35
CA GLU A 400 8.01 -12.00 10.82
C GLU A 400 7.61 -11.68 9.36
N ARG A 401 6.98 -12.63 8.67
CA ARG A 401 6.45 -12.51 7.30
C ARG A 401 4.92 -12.35 7.25
N GLY A 402 4.23 -12.41 8.39
CA GLY A 402 2.76 -12.39 8.44
C GLY A 402 2.10 -13.63 7.83
N ILE A 403 2.80 -14.78 7.85
CA ILE A 403 2.33 -16.06 7.32
C ILE A 403 1.72 -16.89 8.45
N GLU A 404 0.44 -17.22 8.32
CA GLU A 404 -0.35 -17.97 9.33
C GLU A 404 -0.10 -19.48 9.33
N TYR A 405 0.65 -20.02 8.35
CA TYR A 405 0.98 -21.45 8.30
C TYR A 405 1.76 -21.91 9.54
N VAL A 406 1.47 -23.14 9.96
CA VAL A 406 2.28 -23.88 10.95
C VAL A 406 3.55 -24.38 10.25
N PRO A 407 4.76 -24.06 10.75
CA PRO A 407 6.01 -24.58 10.19
C PRO A 407 6.20 -26.06 10.55
N THR A 408 6.72 -26.83 9.59
CA THR A 408 7.14 -28.23 9.79
C THR A 408 8.54 -28.31 10.40
N VAL A 409 8.78 -29.32 11.24
CA VAL A 409 10.12 -29.66 11.77
C VAL A 409 10.90 -30.55 10.79
N HIS A 410 12.22 -30.55 10.88
CA HIS A 410 13.05 -31.50 10.12
C HIS A 410 12.91 -32.91 10.73
N GLU A 411 12.35 -33.83 9.96
CA GLU A 411 12.09 -35.21 10.37
C GLU A 411 13.40 -35.99 10.65
N GLY A 412 14.36 -35.92 9.72
CA GLY A 412 15.62 -36.67 9.76
C GLY A 412 15.52 -38.04 9.07
N SER A 413 16.67 -38.70 8.84
CA SER A 413 16.73 -39.99 8.13
C SER A 413 16.15 -41.18 8.90
N ARG A 414 15.95 -41.03 10.22
CA ARG A 414 15.20 -41.95 11.09
C ARG A 414 14.30 -41.09 12.00
N PRO A 415 13.13 -40.66 11.53
CA PRO A 415 12.29 -39.73 12.29
C PRO A 415 11.58 -40.43 13.45
N SER A 416 11.38 -39.71 14.56
CA SER A 416 10.52 -40.22 15.64
C SER A 416 9.04 -40.15 15.24
N PRO A 417 8.18 -41.09 15.70
CA PRO A 417 6.74 -41.04 15.44
C PRO A 417 6.09 -39.71 15.85
N GLU A 418 6.60 -39.08 16.92
CA GLU A 418 6.22 -37.74 17.37
C GLU A 418 6.45 -36.66 16.30
N ARG A 419 7.63 -36.61 15.67
CA ARG A 419 7.94 -35.62 14.63
C ARG A 419 7.09 -35.84 13.37
N VAL A 420 6.87 -37.10 12.99
CA VAL A 420 5.97 -37.44 11.86
C VAL A 420 4.54 -36.98 12.17
N ALA A 421 4.04 -37.24 13.39
CA ALA A 421 2.72 -36.78 13.83
C ALA A 421 2.62 -35.25 13.92
N GLN A 422 3.66 -34.57 14.39
CA GLN A 422 3.74 -33.10 14.42
C GLN A 422 3.65 -32.52 13.01
N ASN A 423 4.40 -33.06 12.04
CA ASN A 423 4.36 -32.62 10.65
C ASN A 423 3.04 -32.99 9.95
N ALA A 424 2.44 -34.15 10.25
CA ALA A 424 1.11 -34.49 9.76
C ALA A 424 0.04 -33.51 10.26
N ARG A 425 0.10 -33.11 11.55
CA ARG A 425 -0.76 -32.06 12.12
C ARG A 425 -0.54 -30.72 11.44
N ALA A 426 0.71 -30.29 11.26
CA ALA A 426 1.04 -29.03 10.58
C ALA A 426 0.53 -29.01 9.11
N ARG A 427 0.75 -30.09 8.36
CA ARG A 427 0.23 -30.26 6.98
C ARG A 427 -1.31 -30.18 6.95
N SER A 428 -1.99 -30.82 7.90
CA SER A 428 -3.46 -30.79 8.03
C SER A 428 -4.02 -29.40 8.35
N VAL A 429 -3.38 -28.66 9.27
CA VAL A 429 -3.74 -27.27 9.60
C VAL A 429 -3.52 -26.34 8.40
N ASN A 430 -2.38 -26.45 7.71
CA ASN A 430 -2.10 -25.62 6.53
C ASN A 430 -3.12 -25.90 5.40
N ALA A 431 -3.49 -27.16 5.18
CA ALA A 431 -4.56 -27.52 4.26
C ALA A 431 -5.96 -27.04 4.72
N ALA A 432 -6.19 -26.76 5.99
CA ALA A 432 -7.40 -26.07 6.47
C ALA A 432 -7.33 -24.56 6.18
N ILE A 433 -6.19 -23.91 6.43
CA ILE A 433 -5.94 -22.49 6.08
C ILE A 433 -6.17 -22.27 4.57
N ASP A 434 -5.63 -23.13 3.71
CA ASP A 434 -5.81 -23.03 2.25
C ASP A 434 -7.28 -23.12 1.82
N ARG A 435 -8.06 -24.01 2.44
CA ARG A 435 -9.51 -24.14 2.18
C ARG A 435 -10.27 -22.87 2.59
N VAL A 436 -9.96 -22.29 3.75
CA VAL A 436 -10.57 -21.03 4.21
C VAL A 436 -10.14 -19.85 3.32
N ALA A 437 -8.86 -19.77 2.95
CA ALA A 437 -8.34 -18.74 2.05
C ALA A 437 -9.00 -18.79 0.65
N ALA A 438 -9.19 -19.99 0.10
CA ALA A 438 -9.90 -20.21 -1.16
C ALA A 438 -11.38 -19.81 -1.08
N GLN A 439 -12.08 -20.17 0.01
CA GLN A 439 -13.47 -19.76 0.27
C GLN A 439 -13.59 -18.23 0.38
N LEU A 440 -12.67 -17.57 1.11
CA LEU A 440 -12.62 -16.12 1.23
C LEU A 440 -12.34 -15.43 -0.12
N ALA A 441 -11.46 -15.98 -0.94
CA ALA A 441 -11.22 -15.48 -2.30
C ALA A 441 -12.47 -15.59 -3.18
N ALA A 442 -13.14 -16.74 -3.19
CA ALA A 442 -14.39 -16.95 -3.91
C ALA A 442 -15.54 -16.05 -3.41
N LEU A 443 -15.60 -15.77 -2.10
CA LEU A 443 -16.57 -14.83 -1.53
C LEU A 443 -16.27 -13.38 -1.96
N LYS A 444 -15.00 -12.95 -1.94
CA LYS A 444 -14.58 -11.62 -2.45
C LYS A 444 -14.95 -11.43 -3.93
N VAL A 445 -14.71 -12.42 -4.79
CA VAL A 445 -15.12 -12.38 -6.20
C VAL A 445 -16.64 -12.27 -6.35
N ARG A 446 -17.41 -13.08 -5.62
CA ARG A 446 -18.90 -13.03 -5.63
C ARG A 446 -19.44 -11.67 -5.15
N ALA A 447 -18.83 -11.08 -4.12
CA ALA A 447 -19.20 -9.77 -3.60
C ALA A 447 -18.95 -8.65 -4.63
N VAL A 448 -17.76 -8.60 -5.24
CA VAL A 448 -17.43 -7.62 -6.30
C VAL A 448 -18.41 -7.75 -7.48
N ALA A 449 -18.71 -8.98 -7.92
CA ALA A 449 -19.68 -9.21 -8.99
C ALA A 449 -21.12 -8.78 -8.60
N TRP A 450 -21.52 -8.92 -7.33
CA TRP A 450 -22.81 -8.44 -6.82
C TRP A 450 -22.89 -6.90 -6.81
N PHE A 451 -21.86 -6.21 -6.31
CA PHE A 451 -21.78 -4.74 -6.31
C PHE A 451 -21.76 -4.16 -7.73
N ALA A 452 -21.05 -4.81 -8.67
CA ALA A 452 -21.09 -4.45 -10.08
C ALA A 452 -22.51 -4.55 -10.66
N ARG A 453 -23.19 -5.70 -10.47
CA ARG A 453 -24.58 -5.89 -10.95
C ARG A 453 -25.57 -4.86 -10.37
N LYS A 454 -25.44 -4.51 -9.09
CA LYS A 454 -26.29 -3.47 -8.46
C LYS A 454 -26.01 -2.07 -9.01
N THR A 455 -24.73 -1.73 -9.23
CA THR A 455 -24.32 -0.44 -9.83
C THR A 455 -24.79 -0.31 -11.28
N ASP A 456 -24.66 -1.37 -12.08
CA ASP A 456 -25.17 -1.43 -13.45
C ASP A 456 -26.70 -1.23 -13.47
N ALA A 457 -27.44 -1.92 -12.60
CA ALA A 457 -28.90 -1.82 -12.55
C ALA A 457 -29.39 -0.41 -12.15
N VAL A 458 -28.71 0.27 -11.21
CA VAL A 458 -29.01 1.68 -10.87
C VAL A 458 -28.70 2.61 -12.04
N THR A 459 -27.58 2.37 -12.74
CA THR A 459 -27.18 3.16 -13.91
C THR A 459 -28.20 3.02 -15.06
N GLN A 460 -28.58 1.79 -15.40
CA GLN A 460 -29.60 1.50 -16.42
C GLN A 460 -30.96 2.09 -16.07
N ARG A 461 -31.40 2.02 -14.80
CA ARG A 461 -32.64 2.67 -14.34
C ARG A 461 -32.60 4.18 -14.54
N ARG A 462 -31.46 4.83 -14.26
CA ARG A 462 -31.26 6.27 -14.47
C ARG A 462 -31.22 6.64 -15.96
N GLU A 463 -30.55 5.85 -16.79
CA GLU A 463 -30.50 6.05 -18.24
C GLU A 463 -31.90 5.90 -18.87
N ALA A 464 -32.64 4.86 -18.49
CA ALA A 464 -34.02 4.67 -18.93
C ALA A 464 -34.97 5.78 -18.45
N PHE A 465 -34.77 6.31 -17.23
CA PHE A 465 -35.50 7.49 -16.76
C PHE A 465 -35.19 8.73 -17.59
N ILE A 466 -33.92 9.01 -17.85
CA ILE A 466 -33.49 10.15 -18.68
C ILE A 466 -34.01 10.01 -20.12
N ALA A 467 -33.98 8.79 -20.69
CA ALA A 467 -34.50 8.52 -22.03
C ALA A 467 -36.01 8.81 -22.13
N ARG A 468 -36.82 8.26 -21.22
CA ARG A 468 -38.29 8.47 -21.20
C ARG A 468 -38.66 9.95 -21.03
N HIS A 469 -37.98 10.68 -20.15
CA HIS A 469 -38.31 12.08 -19.85
C HIS A 469 -37.57 13.09 -20.74
N ARG A 470 -36.76 12.66 -21.71
CA ARG A 470 -35.92 13.56 -22.53
C ARG A 470 -36.74 14.60 -23.29
N GLY A 471 -37.87 14.19 -23.86
CA GLY A 471 -38.79 15.10 -24.56
C GLY A 471 -39.37 16.16 -23.63
N LEU A 472 -39.93 15.73 -22.49
CA LEU A 472 -40.49 16.61 -21.47
C LEU A 472 -39.42 17.60 -20.92
N MET A 473 -38.22 17.12 -20.58
CA MET A 473 -37.12 17.98 -20.13
C MET A 473 -36.72 19.02 -21.19
N MET A 474 -36.68 18.64 -22.47
CA MET A 474 -36.39 19.58 -23.57
C MET A 474 -37.52 20.60 -23.77
N GLN A 475 -38.79 20.19 -23.67
CA GLN A 475 -39.94 21.09 -23.74
C GLN A 475 -39.95 22.08 -22.57
N THR A 476 -39.73 21.62 -21.34
CA THR A 476 -39.60 22.50 -20.16
C THR A 476 -38.42 23.46 -20.32
N ALA A 477 -37.26 23.00 -20.80
CA ALA A 477 -36.09 23.84 -21.07
C ALA A 477 -36.28 24.80 -22.26
N ALA A 478 -37.16 24.50 -23.21
CA ALA A 478 -37.55 25.42 -24.27
C ALA A 478 -38.51 26.51 -23.72
N ARG A 479 -39.56 26.11 -23.01
CA ARG A 479 -40.53 27.03 -22.37
C ARG A 479 -39.84 27.99 -21.39
N ALA A 480 -38.89 27.51 -20.60
CA ALA A 480 -38.09 28.34 -19.70
C ALA A 480 -37.24 29.39 -20.45
N ARG A 481 -36.73 29.06 -21.65
CA ARG A 481 -35.95 29.99 -22.49
C ARG A 481 -36.84 31.02 -23.20
N GLY A 482 -38.02 30.64 -23.69
CA GLY A 482 -39.01 31.60 -24.21
C GLY A 482 -39.39 32.63 -23.15
N LEU A 483 -39.69 32.17 -21.93
CA LEU A 483 -39.98 33.03 -20.76
C LEU A 483 -38.84 33.98 -20.39
N SER A 484 -37.57 33.63 -20.61
CA SER A 484 -36.45 34.58 -20.41
C SER A 484 -36.34 35.59 -21.54
N VAL A 485 -36.51 35.18 -22.80
CA VAL A 485 -36.43 36.06 -23.98
C VAL A 485 -37.56 37.11 -23.95
N ALA A 486 -38.81 36.69 -23.70
CA ALA A 486 -39.93 37.62 -23.57
C ALA A 486 -39.72 38.65 -22.45
N ARG A 487 -39.16 38.22 -21.30
CA ARG A 487 -38.83 39.12 -20.17
C ARG A 487 -37.66 40.07 -20.47
N GLU A 488 -36.77 39.74 -21.40
CA GLU A 488 -35.68 40.60 -21.84
C GLU A 488 -36.11 41.61 -22.90
N MET A 489 -36.96 41.17 -23.84
CA MET A 489 -37.64 42.04 -24.79
C MET A 489 -38.49 43.08 -24.05
N ALA A 490 -39.36 42.65 -23.12
CA ALA A 490 -40.19 43.53 -22.30
C ALA A 490 -39.39 44.63 -21.57
N ARG A 491 -38.25 44.27 -20.95
CA ARG A 491 -37.33 45.22 -20.29
C ARG A 491 -36.55 46.11 -21.27
N THR A 492 -36.51 45.77 -22.55
CA THR A 492 -35.88 46.60 -23.57
C THR A 492 -36.90 47.57 -24.13
N VAL A 493 -38.05 47.08 -24.61
CA VAL A 493 -39.16 47.91 -25.08
C VAL A 493 -39.56 48.96 -24.05
N GLY A 494 -39.75 48.59 -22.78
CA GLY A 494 -40.08 49.56 -21.72
C GLY A 494 -39.04 50.67 -21.53
N ARG A 495 -37.75 50.36 -21.67
CA ARG A 495 -36.67 51.38 -21.58
C ARG A 495 -36.63 52.30 -22.80
N GLU A 496 -36.84 51.77 -24.00
CA GLU A 496 -36.88 52.61 -25.21
C GLU A 496 -38.14 53.48 -25.24
N ILE A 497 -39.28 52.98 -24.75
CA ILE A 497 -40.49 53.76 -24.47
C ILE A 497 -40.20 54.89 -23.48
N ASP A 498 -39.68 54.57 -22.30
CA ASP A 498 -39.44 55.58 -21.26
C ASP A 498 -38.37 56.61 -21.71
N ALA A 499 -37.43 56.23 -22.58
CA ALA A 499 -36.47 57.15 -23.18
C ALA A 499 -37.12 58.08 -24.23
N VAL A 500 -37.75 57.52 -25.27
CA VAL A 500 -38.31 58.29 -26.40
C VAL A 500 -39.44 59.22 -25.92
N PHE A 501 -40.27 58.78 -24.97
CA PHE A 501 -41.39 59.59 -24.46
C PHE A 501 -40.97 60.54 -23.31
N SER A 502 -39.66 60.70 -23.04
CA SER A 502 -39.15 61.66 -22.03
C SER A 502 -38.68 63.00 -22.60
N HIS A 503 -38.33 63.05 -23.88
CA HIS A 503 -37.97 64.28 -24.59
C HIS A 503 -39.15 64.79 -25.43
N ARG A 504 -39.16 66.07 -25.82
CA ARG A 504 -40.22 66.59 -26.70
C ARG A 504 -39.95 66.21 -28.15
N SER A 505 -40.78 65.34 -28.72
CA SER A 505 -40.96 65.17 -30.15
C SER A 505 -42.44 65.25 -30.52
N ASP A 506 -42.74 65.65 -31.75
CA ASP A 506 -44.10 65.56 -32.30
C ASP A 506 -44.38 64.16 -32.89
N ASN A 507 -43.36 63.29 -32.98
CA ASN A 507 -43.39 62.01 -33.72
C ASN A 507 -42.90 60.78 -32.92
N HIS A 508 -43.05 60.77 -31.57
CA HIS A 508 -42.53 59.71 -30.67
C HIS A 508 -42.74 58.26 -31.13
N PHE A 509 -43.85 57.94 -31.81
CA PHE A 509 -44.13 56.56 -32.25
C PHE A 509 -43.20 56.11 -33.39
N ALA A 510 -42.87 56.98 -34.35
CA ALA A 510 -41.93 56.67 -35.43
C ALA A 510 -40.48 56.58 -34.91
N GLU A 511 -40.14 57.40 -33.91
CA GLU A 511 -38.85 57.33 -33.21
C GLU A 511 -38.72 56.02 -32.42
N LEU A 512 -39.77 55.62 -31.69
CA LEU A 512 -39.82 54.33 -31.00
C LEU A 512 -39.67 53.16 -31.98
N GLU A 513 -40.40 53.20 -33.10
CA GLU A 513 -40.32 52.18 -34.15
C GLU A 513 -38.87 52.04 -34.68
N ALA A 514 -38.22 53.15 -35.05
CA ALA A 514 -36.83 53.14 -35.52
C ALA A 514 -35.84 52.63 -34.46
N VAL A 515 -36.00 53.04 -33.19
CA VAL A 515 -35.14 52.64 -32.06
C VAL A 515 -35.28 51.14 -31.74
N LEU A 516 -36.50 50.58 -31.90
CA LEU A 516 -36.79 49.16 -31.73
C LEU A 516 -36.35 48.32 -32.94
N ALA A 517 -36.59 48.79 -34.16
CA ALA A 517 -36.15 48.15 -35.41
C ALA A 517 -34.61 48.03 -35.46
N ALA A 518 -33.89 49.06 -35.03
CA ALA A 518 -32.43 49.03 -34.87
C ALA A 518 -31.93 47.98 -33.84
N ARG A 519 -32.81 47.53 -32.93
CA ARG A 519 -32.56 46.44 -31.97
C ARG A 519 -33.12 45.09 -32.46
N GLY A 520 -33.67 45.02 -33.67
CA GLY A 520 -34.36 43.84 -34.20
C GLY A 520 -35.57 43.44 -33.35
N ILE A 521 -36.35 44.43 -32.92
CA ILE A 521 -37.69 44.27 -32.34
C ILE A 521 -38.65 44.95 -33.31
N GLU A 522 -39.59 44.19 -33.87
CA GLU A 522 -40.66 44.72 -34.72
C GLU A 522 -41.76 45.29 -33.81
N MET A 523 -42.39 46.40 -34.21
CA MET A 523 -43.54 47.00 -33.54
C MET A 523 -44.72 46.99 -34.49
N ASP A 524 -45.87 46.45 -34.06
CA ASP A 524 -47.07 46.33 -34.87
C ASP A 524 -48.34 46.44 -34.01
N PHE A 525 -49.49 46.76 -34.61
CA PHE A 525 -50.75 46.89 -33.89
C PHE A 525 -51.39 45.54 -33.57
N THR A 526 -51.82 45.37 -32.33
CA THR A 526 -52.51 44.15 -31.88
C THR A 526 -53.93 44.13 -32.47
N GLU A 527 -54.12 43.32 -33.51
CA GLU A 527 -55.37 43.19 -34.25
C GLU A 527 -56.58 42.98 -33.32
N GLY A 528 -57.64 43.77 -33.53
CA GLY A 528 -58.87 43.76 -32.73
C GLY A 528 -58.74 44.23 -31.28
N LYS A 529 -57.55 44.64 -30.78
CA LYS A 529 -57.34 45.01 -29.36
C LYS A 529 -56.90 46.46 -29.12
N GLY A 530 -56.45 47.19 -30.14
CA GLY A 530 -56.10 48.61 -30.02
C GLY A 530 -54.92 48.89 -29.09
N ASP A 531 -53.94 48.00 -29.08
CA ASP A 531 -52.72 48.07 -28.28
C ASP A 531 -51.48 47.76 -29.14
N LEU A 532 -50.30 48.20 -28.75
CA LEU A 532 -49.06 47.83 -29.46
C LEU A 532 -48.62 46.41 -29.12
N SER A 533 -48.04 45.74 -30.10
CA SER A 533 -47.37 44.45 -29.97
C SER A 533 -45.92 44.59 -30.40
N PHE A 534 -45.03 43.89 -29.70
CA PHE A 534 -43.60 43.95 -29.90
C PHE A 534 -43.08 42.53 -30.16
N SER A 535 -42.52 42.30 -31.34
CA SER A 535 -42.12 40.99 -31.88
C SER A 535 -40.61 40.84 -31.92
N LYS A 536 -40.09 39.69 -31.48
CA LYS A 536 -38.71 39.28 -31.74
C LYS A 536 -38.56 37.77 -31.75
N GLY A 537 -38.11 37.21 -32.88
CA GLY A 537 -37.75 35.80 -32.98
C GLY A 537 -38.89 34.81 -32.67
N GLY A 538 -40.13 35.16 -33.05
CA GLY A 538 -41.30 34.33 -32.78
C GLY A 538 -41.80 34.39 -31.33
N GLN A 539 -41.41 35.40 -30.56
CA GLN A 539 -42.04 35.77 -29.30
C GLN A 539 -42.62 37.18 -29.43
N THR A 540 -43.83 37.38 -28.92
CA THR A 540 -44.53 38.67 -28.93
C THR A 540 -44.87 39.05 -27.48
N VAL A 541 -44.80 40.34 -27.16
CA VAL A 541 -45.29 40.92 -25.89
C VAL A 541 -46.08 42.19 -26.23
N THR A 542 -47.20 42.42 -25.55
CA THR A 542 -48.07 43.58 -25.77
C THR A 542 -47.75 44.77 -24.85
N GLY A 543 -48.19 45.96 -25.23
CA GLY A 543 -48.13 47.18 -24.42
C GLY A 543 -48.74 46.98 -23.04
N ALA A 544 -49.91 46.36 -22.96
CA ALA A 544 -50.59 46.01 -21.71
C ALA A 544 -49.75 45.08 -20.82
N GLU A 545 -49.06 44.09 -21.38
CA GLU A 545 -48.20 43.15 -20.62
C GLU A 545 -46.95 43.83 -20.04
N ILE A 546 -46.40 44.85 -20.72
CA ILE A 546 -45.32 45.70 -20.18
C ILE A 546 -45.83 46.87 -19.34
N ARG A 547 -47.15 46.97 -19.10
CA ARG A 547 -47.83 48.07 -18.40
C ARG A 547 -47.67 49.45 -19.06
N ARG A 548 -47.52 49.48 -20.39
CA ARG A 548 -47.53 50.67 -21.25
C ARG A 548 -48.50 50.46 -22.43
N PRO A 549 -49.81 50.31 -22.19
CA PRO A 549 -50.78 50.12 -23.27
C PRO A 549 -50.85 51.37 -24.16
N LEU A 550 -51.14 51.20 -25.45
CA LEU A 550 -51.13 52.28 -26.46
C LEU A 550 -51.84 53.57 -26.01
N ARG A 551 -52.99 53.47 -25.33
CA ARG A 551 -53.73 54.63 -24.78
C ARG A 551 -52.91 55.51 -23.83
N GLU A 552 -51.98 54.90 -23.07
CA GLU A 552 -51.10 55.57 -22.11
C GLU A 552 -49.94 56.23 -22.84
N LEU A 553 -49.36 55.56 -23.83
CA LEU A 553 -48.35 56.14 -24.72
C LEU A 553 -48.89 57.34 -25.51
N VAL A 554 -50.13 57.25 -26.00
CA VAL A 554 -50.82 58.37 -26.66
C VAL A 554 -51.11 59.51 -25.69
N ALA A 555 -51.33 59.24 -24.40
CA ALA A 555 -51.42 60.29 -23.38
C ALA A 555 -50.05 60.94 -23.11
N MET A 556 -49.01 60.15 -22.86
CA MET A 556 -47.64 60.63 -22.63
C MET A 556 -47.14 61.50 -23.80
N SER A 557 -47.35 61.06 -25.05
CA SER A 557 -47.01 61.86 -26.24
C SER A 557 -47.81 63.16 -26.35
N ARG A 558 -49.03 63.22 -25.81
CA ARG A 558 -49.89 64.41 -25.82
C ARG A 558 -49.56 65.38 -24.70
N GLU A 559 -49.02 64.89 -23.58
CA GLU A 559 -48.55 65.68 -22.44
C GLU A 559 -47.16 66.27 -22.73
N ALA A 560 -46.22 65.47 -23.25
CA ALA A 560 -44.92 65.95 -23.71
C ALA A 560 -45.01 67.04 -24.81
N GLY A 561 -46.06 66.97 -25.64
CA GLY A 561 -46.31 67.88 -26.75
C GLY A 561 -47.16 69.13 -26.47
N ARG A 562 -47.67 69.38 -25.24
CA ARG A 562 -48.51 70.56 -24.96
C ARG A 562 -48.26 71.26 -23.62
N LYS A 563 -48.48 72.58 -23.62
CA LYS A 563 -48.48 73.42 -22.42
C LYS A 563 -49.76 73.17 -21.61
N VAL A 564 -49.70 72.33 -20.59
CA VAL A 564 -50.77 72.14 -19.61
C VAL A 564 -50.76 73.29 -18.59
N SER A 565 -51.95 73.78 -18.21
CA SER A 565 -52.10 74.86 -17.24
C SER A 565 -52.07 74.38 -15.78
N ALA A 566 -51.77 75.30 -14.86
CA ALA A 566 -51.80 75.04 -13.41
C ALA A 566 -53.22 74.86 -12.83
N GLU A 567 -54.26 74.91 -13.67
CA GLU A 567 -55.65 74.67 -13.30
C GLU A 567 -56.08 73.23 -13.64
N GLU A 568 -55.72 72.75 -14.84
CA GLU A 568 -55.93 71.36 -15.26
C GLU A 568 -55.24 70.35 -14.33
N LEU A 569 -54.01 70.64 -13.89
CA LEU A 569 -53.28 69.82 -12.90
C LEU A 569 -54.06 69.64 -11.57
N ARG A 570 -54.75 70.69 -11.10
CA ARG A 570 -55.57 70.61 -9.88
C ARG A 570 -56.86 69.81 -10.12
N GLY A 571 -57.46 69.95 -11.31
CA GLY A 571 -58.58 69.11 -11.74
C GLY A 571 -58.24 67.62 -11.87
N MET A 572 -57.00 67.29 -12.26
CA MET A 572 -56.51 65.90 -12.34
C MET A 572 -56.30 65.28 -10.96
N ALA A 573 -55.59 65.96 -10.05
CA ALA A 573 -55.35 65.48 -8.70
C ALA A 573 -56.64 65.18 -7.91
N ALA A 574 -57.69 65.99 -8.09
CA ALA A 574 -59.00 65.76 -7.49
C ALA A 574 -59.73 64.52 -8.05
N ARG A 575 -59.50 64.16 -9.32
CA ARG A 575 -60.09 62.95 -9.94
C ARG A 575 -59.36 61.68 -9.49
N GLU A 576 -58.06 61.76 -9.24
CA GLU A 576 -57.25 60.62 -8.81
C GLU A 576 -57.47 60.26 -7.34
N THR A 577 -57.58 61.24 -6.44
CA THR A 577 -58.01 60.99 -5.05
C THR A 577 -59.42 60.39 -4.97
N ALA A 578 -60.36 60.90 -5.78
CA ALA A 578 -61.70 60.34 -5.93
C ALA A 578 -61.76 58.96 -6.63
N LYS A 579 -60.63 58.46 -7.16
CA LYS A 579 -60.50 57.09 -7.69
C LYS A 579 -59.92 56.15 -6.62
N LEU A 580 -58.84 56.57 -5.96
CA LEU A 580 -58.17 55.82 -4.89
C LEU A 580 -59.14 55.46 -3.74
N ALA A 581 -60.07 56.35 -3.39
CA ALA A 581 -61.12 56.05 -2.41
C ALA A 581 -62.00 54.83 -2.81
N ARG A 582 -62.45 54.78 -4.08
CA ARG A 582 -63.33 53.71 -4.61
C ARG A 582 -62.61 52.39 -4.84
N ASP A 583 -61.30 52.42 -5.09
CA ASP A 583 -60.48 51.22 -5.17
C ASP A 583 -60.14 50.66 -3.77
N GLY A 584 -60.16 51.49 -2.72
CA GLY A 584 -60.02 51.08 -1.32
C GLY A 584 -61.19 50.24 -0.79
N GLU A 585 -62.43 50.64 -1.08
CA GLU A 585 -63.64 49.92 -0.63
C GLU A 585 -63.71 48.48 -1.18
N LYS A 586 -63.20 48.25 -2.40
CA LYS A 586 -63.17 46.92 -3.03
C LYS A 586 -62.13 45.97 -2.41
N ALA A 587 -61.24 46.44 -1.55
CA ALA A 587 -60.15 45.64 -0.98
C ALA A 587 -60.54 44.83 0.29
N GLN A 588 -61.68 45.11 0.94
CA GLN A 588 -62.08 44.42 2.19
C GLN A 588 -62.87 43.12 1.96
N GLY A 589 -63.19 42.76 0.71
CA GLY A 589 -63.98 41.58 0.37
C GLY A 589 -63.19 40.26 0.25
N LYS A 590 -63.26 39.43 1.31
CA LYS A 590 -62.91 37.99 1.40
C LYS A 590 -61.50 37.58 1.89
N ARG A 591 -61.50 37.17 3.16
CA ARG A 591 -60.63 36.17 3.84
C ARG A 591 -61.50 35.53 4.96
N PRO A 592 -61.03 34.58 5.81
CA PRO A 592 -59.73 33.89 5.87
C PRO A 592 -59.62 32.66 4.92
N GLU A 593 -59.42 31.36 5.22
CA GLU A 593 -59.23 30.57 6.46
C GLU A 593 -58.36 29.29 6.28
N ARG A 594 -58.22 28.54 7.38
CA ARG A 594 -57.45 27.32 7.73
C ARG A 594 -57.76 26.04 6.92
N GLY A 595 -56.92 25.00 6.98
CA GLY A 595 -55.74 24.84 7.86
C GLY A 595 -54.87 23.60 7.59
N ARG A 596 -53.98 23.28 8.54
CA ARG A 596 -53.09 22.10 8.53
C ARG A 596 -53.59 21.04 9.52
N THR A 597 -53.43 19.77 9.15
CA THR A 597 -53.32 18.66 10.11
C THR A 597 -52.11 17.82 9.72
N VAL A 598 -51.43 17.23 10.71
CA VAL A 598 -50.27 16.34 10.54
C VAL A 598 -50.51 15.13 11.44
N THR A 599 -50.25 13.94 10.91
CA THR A 599 -50.08 12.71 11.70
C THR A 599 -48.80 12.02 11.26
N VAL A 600 -48.11 11.36 12.19
CA VAL A 600 -46.80 10.75 12.02
C VAL A 600 -46.87 9.32 12.54
N GLU A 601 -46.21 8.38 11.86
CA GLU A 601 -45.77 7.13 12.49
C GLU A 601 -44.27 6.92 12.27
N LEU A 602 -43.60 6.66 13.39
CA LEU A 602 -42.28 6.03 13.56
C LEU A 602 -42.57 4.61 14.13
N ASP A 603 -41.66 3.67 14.40
CA ASP A 603 -40.20 3.57 14.27
C ASP A 603 -39.90 2.08 13.86
N ILE A 604 -38.89 1.28 14.25
CA ILE A 604 -37.67 1.39 15.08
C ILE A 604 -36.51 0.77 14.28
N GLU A 605 -35.26 1.16 14.57
CA GLU A 605 -34.07 0.49 14.04
C GLU A 605 -33.90 -0.97 14.50
N ASN A 606 -33.19 -1.76 13.67
CA ASN A 606 -32.36 -2.93 14.01
C ASN A 606 -32.66 -3.73 15.31
N ARG A 607 -33.18 -4.98 15.19
CA ARG A 607 -32.60 -6.18 15.87
C ARG A 607 -33.21 -7.53 15.44
N ILE A 608 -32.31 -8.45 15.07
CA ILE A 608 -32.19 -9.88 15.49
C ILE A 608 -33.42 -10.83 15.44
N THR A 609 -33.20 -12.01 14.83
CA THR A 609 -34.04 -13.24 14.79
C THR A 609 -35.41 -13.16 14.08
N ARG A 610 -35.93 -14.26 13.52
CA ARG A 610 -35.35 -15.61 13.33
C ARG A 610 -34.85 -15.82 11.90
#